data_AF-A0A9X2VTU2-F1
#
_entry.id   AF-A0A9X2VTU2-F1
#
_cell.length_a   1.000
_cell.length_b   1.000
_cell.length_c   1.000
_cell.angle_alpha   90.00
_cell.angle_beta   90.00
_cell.angle_gamma   90.00
#
_symmetry.space_group_name_H-M   'P 1'
#
loop_
_entity.id
_entity.type
_entity.pdbx_description
1 polymer ?
#
loop_
_entity_poly.entity_id
_entity_poly.type
_entity_poly.pdbx_seq_one_letter_code
_entity_poly.pdbx_strand_id
1 'polypeptide(L)'
;MTDRQLLERDMDEVQAMTKAGESVGKAVGTGLRAARRGAVRAGHVGAETAVQLAGKAETKLAERGVTADQLRGIFAETADVLATKAEEVEKSTRRTRKKLAKQRKQLAKRGGQTRADLMGKAEVIRKDVAKAAVRARKDAKVRAKDVRKAAKQARKDFARETPKSHRRWPWILGILTAGAVAGYVALTKRPEEVHLHEEPTTTTTPPTPATTTPVPTPPPSPTDTTPRGTDADHARNGQVADRKA
;
A
#
# COMPACT_ATOMS: atom_id res chain seq x y z
N MET A 1 -22.02 -2.11 -35.03
CA MET A 1 -20.96 -2.46 -34.05
C MET A 1 -20.43 -3.83 -34.40
N THR A 2 -19.11 -3.99 -34.47
CA THR A 2 -18.46 -5.28 -34.75
C THR A 2 -18.17 -6.02 -33.45
N ASP A 3 -18.29 -7.36 -33.42
CA ASP A 3 -18.05 -8.18 -32.21
C ASP A 3 -16.64 -7.95 -31.60
N ARG A 4 -15.68 -7.52 -32.42
CA ARG A 4 -14.33 -7.13 -31.98
C ARG A 4 -14.33 -5.96 -30.99
N GLN A 5 -15.17 -4.94 -31.21
CA GLN A 5 -15.27 -3.78 -30.31
C GLN A 5 -15.95 -4.09 -28.97
N LEU A 6 -16.72 -5.19 -28.89
CA LEU A 6 -17.24 -5.70 -27.61
C LEU A 6 -16.13 -6.37 -26.79
N LEU A 7 -15.34 -7.24 -27.42
CA LEU A 7 -14.21 -7.92 -26.76
C LEU A 7 -13.09 -6.95 -26.31
N GLU A 8 -12.82 -5.90 -27.09
CA GLU A 8 -11.86 -4.87 -26.71
C GLU A 8 -12.37 -4.08 -25.48
N ARG A 9 -13.65 -3.71 -25.43
CA ARG A 9 -14.27 -3.06 -24.25
C ARG A 9 -14.25 -3.91 -22.98
N ASP A 10 -14.65 -5.18 -23.07
CA ASP A 10 -14.68 -6.08 -21.90
C ASP A 10 -13.29 -6.24 -21.28
N MET A 11 -12.23 -6.27 -22.11
CA MET A 11 -10.85 -6.36 -21.65
C MET A 11 -10.34 -5.07 -21.00
N ASP A 12 -10.69 -3.91 -21.56
CA ASP A 12 -10.31 -2.61 -20.99
C ASP A 12 -10.95 -2.39 -19.61
N GLU A 13 -12.22 -2.78 -19.44
CA GLU A 13 -12.94 -2.66 -18.16
C GLU A 13 -12.33 -3.56 -17.06
N VAL A 14 -11.96 -4.80 -17.38
CA VAL A 14 -11.26 -5.70 -16.44
C VAL A 14 -9.88 -5.16 -16.06
N GLN A 15 -9.13 -4.58 -17.00
CA GLN A 15 -7.86 -3.91 -16.70
C GLN A 15 -8.06 -2.67 -15.82
N ALA A 16 -9.09 -1.88 -16.07
CA ALA A 16 -9.42 -0.70 -15.25
C ALA A 16 -9.77 -1.10 -13.81
N MET A 17 -10.62 -2.13 -13.63
CA MET A 17 -10.94 -2.67 -12.29
C MET A 17 -9.69 -3.20 -11.56
N THR A 18 -8.80 -3.90 -12.27
CA THR A 18 -7.57 -4.45 -11.67
C THR A 18 -6.63 -3.33 -11.21
N LYS A 19 -6.38 -2.33 -12.07
CA LYS A 19 -5.58 -1.13 -11.74
C LYS A 19 -6.19 -0.32 -10.59
N ALA A 20 -7.51 -0.22 -10.52
CA ALA A 20 -8.22 0.43 -9.41
C ALA A 20 -8.07 -0.34 -8.08
N GLY A 21 -8.13 -1.67 -8.10
CA GLY A 21 -7.88 -2.49 -6.90
C GLY A 21 -6.45 -2.33 -6.38
N GLU A 22 -5.46 -2.31 -7.28
CA GLU A 22 -4.05 -2.18 -6.93
C GLU A 22 -3.70 -0.79 -6.39
N SER A 23 -4.26 0.28 -6.97
CA SER A 23 -4.02 1.66 -6.54
C SER A 23 -4.62 1.94 -5.15
N VAL A 24 -5.82 1.43 -4.86
CA VAL A 24 -6.44 1.51 -3.52
C VAL A 24 -5.60 0.72 -2.50
N GLY A 25 -5.13 -0.48 -2.85
CA GLY A 25 -4.25 -1.27 -1.98
C GLY A 25 -2.94 -0.54 -1.64
N LYS A 26 -2.29 0.06 -2.64
CA LYS A 26 -1.08 0.88 -2.46
C LYS A 26 -1.35 2.12 -1.60
N ALA A 27 -2.41 2.87 -1.86
CA ALA A 27 -2.75 4.09 -1.11
C ALA A 27 -3.06 3.83 0.38
N VAL A 28 -3.81 2.77 0.69
CA VAL A 28 -4.10 2.39 2.09
C VAL A 28 -2.83 1.86 2.77
N GLY A 29 -2.02 1.08 2.07
CA GLY A 29 -0.75 0.52 2.58
C GLY A 29 0.35 1.54 2.83
N THR A 30 0.39 2.64 2.08
CA THR A 30 1.29 3.79 2.34
C THR A 30 0.74 4.68 3.43
N GLY A 31 -0.56 5.01 3.42
CA GLY A 31 -1.22 5.84 4.44
C GLY A 31 -1.04 5.29 5.87
N LEU A 32 -1.24 3.98 6.07
CA LEU A 32 -1.03 3.35 7.39
C LEU A 32 0.43 3.39 7.86
N ARG A 33 1.39 3.23 6.94
CA ARG A 33 2.83 3.34 7.26
C ARG A 33 3.26 4.78 7.53
N ALA A 34 2.72 5.74 6.77
CA ALA A 34 2.92 7.17 7.01
C ALA A 34 2.38 7.60 8.38
N ALA A 35 1.16 7.17 8.74
CA ALA A 35 0.56 7.46 10.05
C ALA A 35 1.41 6.90 11.22
N ARG A 36 1.92 5.67 11.12
CA ARG A 36 2.82 5.09 12.13
C ARG A 36 4.14 5.87 12.25
N ARG A 37 4.78 6.20 11.13
CA ARG A 37 6.02 7.01 11.12
C ARG A 37 5.79 8.44 11.61
N GLY A 38 4.62 9.01 11.34
CA GLY A 38 4.21 10.33 11.83
C GLY A 38 4.02 10.34 13.35
N ALA A 39 3.36 9.33 13.91
CA ALA A 39 3.18 9.19 15.36
C ALA A 39 4.51 9.07 16.12
N VAL A 40 5.46 8.27 15.60
CA VAL A 40 6.81 8.16 16.19
C VAL A 40 7.56 9.49 16.12
N ARG A 41 7.56 10.17 14.97
CA ARG A 41 8.22 11.48 14.82
C ARG A 41 7.59 12.57 15.70
N ALA A 42 6.26 12.60 15.83
CA ALA A 42 5.58 13.50 16.76
C ALA A 42 5.99 13.24 18.23
N GLY A 43 6.24 11.97 18.60
CA GLY A 43 6.79 11.61 19.90
C GLY A 43 8.19 12.17 20.14
N HIS A 44 9.10 12.02 19.18
CA HIS A 44 10.47 12.57 19.28
C HIS A 44 10.48 14.10 19.33
N VAL A 45 9.74 14.78 18.44
CA VAL A 45 9.63 16.26 18.45
C VAL A 45 9.01 16.75 19.76
N GLY A 46 8.05 16.02 20.33
CA GLY A 46 7.49 16.33 21.67
C GLY A 46 8.53 16.21 22.79
N ALA A 47 9.41 15.22 22.73
CA ALA A 47 10.50 15.06 23.70
C ALA A 47 11.57 16.15 23.56
N GLU A 48 12.01 16.44 22.32
CA GLU A 48 13.02 17.49 22.05
C GLU A 48 12.51 18.88 22.43
N THR A 49 11.25 19.21 22.14
CA THR A 49 10.65 20.50 22.53
C THR A 49 10.49 20.61 24.05
N ALA A 50 10.22 19.52 24.77
CA ALA A 50 10.21 19.50 26.22
C ALA A 50 11.61 19.76 26.82
N VAL A 51 12.67 19.14 26.26
CA VAL A 51 14.06 19.39 26.67
C VAL A 51 14.48 20.84 26.40
N GLN A 52 14.15 21.40 25.24
CA GLN A 52 14.43 22.81 24.93
C GLN A 52 13.66 23.79 25.84
N LEU A 53 12.43 23.45 26.24
CA LEU A 53 11.65 24.25 27.19
C LEU A 53 12.24 24.17 28.60
N ALA A 54 12.72 23.00 29.03
CA ALA A 54 13.41 22.84 30.31
C ALA A 54 14.68 23.71 30.37
N GLY A 55 15.57 23.61 29.37
CA GLY A 55 16.78 24.45 29.32
C GLY A 55 16.49 25.95 29.26
N LYS A 56 15.42 26.38 28.56
CA LYS A 56 14.97 27.79 28.53
C LYS A 56 14.33 28.25 29.84
N ALA A 57 13.83 27.34 30.67
CA ALA A 57 13.35 27.64 32.02
C ALA A 57 14.53 27.77 32.99
N GLU A 58 15.52 26.89 32.91
CA GLU A 58 16.75 26.93 33.69
C GLU A 58 17.52 28.25 33.50
N THR A 59 17.74 28.70 32.26
CA THR A 59 18.44 29.97 32.00
C THR A 59 17.68 31.17 32.58
N LYS A 60 16.35 31.22 32.40
CA LYS A 60 15.50 32.31 32.95
C LYS A 60 15.38 32.28 34.48
N LEU A 61 15.58 31.14 35.11
CA LEU A 61 15.65 31.01 36.57
C LEU A 61 16.99 31.52 37.10
N ALA A 62 18.09 31.18 36.42
CA ALA A 62 19.42 31.70 36.72
C ALA A 62 19.49 33.24 36.56
N GLU A 63 18.96 33.78 35.46
CA GLU A 63 18.90 35.24 35.20
C GLU A 63 18.12 36.02 36.27
N ARG A 64 17.15 35.39 36.94
CA ARG A 64 16.33 36.01 37.99
C ARG A 64 16.87 35.82 39.40
N GLY A 65 18.02 35.16 39.57
CA GLY A 65 18.61 34.90 40.88
C GLY A 65 17.73 34.04 41.79
N VAL A 66 16.79 33.28 41.24
CA VAL A 66 15.90 32.42 42.03
C VAL A 66 16.72 31.25 42.56
N THR A 67 16.91 31.21 43.87
CA THR A 67 17.71 30.16 44.51
C THR A 67 17.00 28.80 44.45
N ALA A 68 17.77 27.72 44.46
CA ALA A 68 17.24 26.36 44.43
C ALA A 68 16.27 26.07 45.60
N ASP A 69 16.43 26.76 46.73
CA ASP A 69 15.54 26.64 47.89
C ASP A 69 14.18 27.34 47.70
N GLN A 70 14.14 28.49 47.01
CA GLN A 70 12.88 29.12 46.59
C GLN A 70 12.13 28.23 45.58
N LEU A 71 12.86 27.62 44.64
CA LEU A 71 12.28 26.62 43.75
C LEU A 71 11.73 25.42 44.53
N ARG A 72 12.46 24.88 45.51
CA ARG A 72 11.96 23.77 46.36
C ARG A 72 10.68 24.14 47.11
N GLY A 73 10.56 25.34 47.65
CA GLY A 73 9.33 25.82 48.30
C GLY A 73 8.15 25.84 47.32
N ILE A 74 8.31 26.50 46.17
CA ILE A 74 7.28 26.59 45.14
C ILE A 74 6.95 25.20 44.56
N PHE A 75 7.93 24.31 44.40
CA PHE A 75 7.72 22.94 43.96
C PHE A 75 7.00 22.09 45.02
N ALA A 76 7.19 22.33 46.32
CA ALA A 76 6.42 21.64 47.36
C ALA A 76 4.94 22.07 47.32
N GLU A 77 4.66 23.38 47.32
CA GLU A 77 3.28 23.90 47.24
C GLU A 77 2.58 23.50 45.93
N THR A 78 3.29 23.54 44.80
CA THR A 78 2.73 23.08 43.53
C THR A 78 2.67 21.56 43.42
N ALA A 79 3.48 20.78 44.14
CA ALA A 79 3.38 19.32 44.18
C ALA A 79 2.04 18.87 44.79
N ASP A 80 1.55 19.51 45.84
CA ASP A 80 0.24 19.19 46.44
C ASP A 80 -0.93 19.54 45.49
N VAL A 81 -0.84 20.69 44.81
CA VAL A 81 -1.80 21.09 43.77
C VAL A 81 -1.71 20.19 42.53
N LEU A 82 -0.53 19.66 42.21
CA LEU A 82 -0.33 18.71 41.12
C LEU A 82 -0.76 17.30 41.51
N ALA A 83 -0.61 16.87 42.77
CA ALA A 83 -1.04 15.57 43.25
C ALA A 83 -2.57 15.45 43.22
N THR A 84 -3.28 16.46 43.71
CA THR A 84 -4.75 16.55 43.64
C THR A 84 -5.25 16.57 42.19
N LYS A 85 -4.63 17.36 41.32
CA LYS A 85 -4.94 17.36 39.87
C LYS A 85 -4.56 16.04 39.18
N ALA A 86 -3.47 15.38 39.58
CA ALA A 86 -3.05 14.10 39.03
C ALA A 86 -4.07 13.00 39.36
N GLU A 87 -4.64 13.01 40.58
CA GLU A 87 -5.71 12.08 40.95
C GLU A 87 -6.99 12.31 40.11
N GLU A 88 -7.33 13.57 39.81
CA GLU A 88 -8.45 13.90 38.91
C GLU A 88 -8.14 13.54 37.44
N VAL A 89 -6.91 13.73 36.98
CA VAL A 89 -6.42 13.28 35.68
C VAL A 89 -6.43 11.75 35.59
N GLU A 90 -6.11 11.02 36.66
CA GLU A 90 -6.21 9.56 36.69
C GLU A 90 -7.68 9.10 36.64
N LYS A 91 -8.54 9.69 37.48
CA LYS A 91 -10.00 9.40 37.49
C LYS A 91 -10.64 9.69 36.13
N SER A 92 -10.31 10.81 35.50
CA SER A 92 -10.78 11.16 34.15
C SER A 92 -10.18 10.24 33.08
N THR A 93 -8.88 9.91 33.15
CA THR A 93 -8.22 8.94 32.25
C THR A 93 -8.81 7.54 32.37
N ARG A 94 -9.18 7.08 33.57
CA ARG A 94 -9.87 5.80 33.79
C ARG A 94 -11.27 5.83 33.15
N ARG A 95 -11.99 6.95 33.25
CA ARG A 95 -13.28 7.16 32.58
C ARG A 95 -13.14 7.21 31.05
N THR A 96 -12.14 7.90 30.49
CA THR A 96 -11.91 7.97 29.03
C THR A 96 -11.45 6.62 28.48
N ARG A 97 -10.51 5.91 29.13
CA ARG A 97 -10.14 4.52 28.78
C ARG A 97 -11.36 3.59 28.75
N LYS A 98 -12.26 3.69 29.75
CA LYS A 98 -13.52 2.91 29.78
C LYS A 98 -14.49 3.28 28.66
N LYS A 99 -14.61 4.58 28.30
CA LYS A 99 -15.40 5.04 27.14
C LYS A 99 -14.80 4.52 25.82
N LEU A 100 -13.49 4.65 25.62
CA LEU A 100 -12.78 4.15 24.44
C LEU A 100 -12.89 2.63 24.29
N ALA A 101 -12.80 1.87 25.38
CA ALA A 101 -13.02 0.41 25.36
C ALA A 101 -14.45 0.05 24.93
N LYS A 102 -15.47 0.76 25.44
CA LYS A 102 -16.86 0.61 25.01
C LYS A 102 -17.05 0.96 23.53
N GLN A 103 -16.48 2.09 23.06
CA GLN A 103 -16.53 2.50 21.65
C GLN A 103 -15.84 1.49 20.74
N ARG A 104 -14.65 0.98 21.11
CA ARG A 104 -13.97 -0.11 20.38
C ARG A 104 -14.84 -1.36 20.28
N LYS A 105 -15.53 -1.77 21.36
CA LYS A 105 -16.45 -2.92 21.34
C LYS A 105 -17.67 -2.66 20.44
N GLN A 106 -18.20 -1.43 20.40
CA GLN A 106 -19.29 -1.04 19.49
C GLN A 106 -18.83 -1.01 18.02
N LEU A 107 -17.66 -0.45 17.73
CA LEU A 107 -17.06 -0.44 16.39
C LEU A 107 -16.75 -1.85 15.89
N ALA A 108 -16.24 -2.74 16.75
CA ALA A 108 -16.02 -4.14 16.41
C ALA A 108 -17.34 -4.87 16.07
N LYS A 109 -18.41 -4.63 16.84
CA LYS A 109 -19.75 -5.17 16.52
C LYS A 109 -20.29 -4.65 15.19
N ARG A 110 -20.25 -3.33 14.96
CA ARG A 110 -20.69 -2.72 13.70
C ARG A 110 -19.86 -3.21 12.51
N GLY A 111 -18.54 -3.32 12.65
CA GLY A 111 -17.64 -3.86 11.64
C GLY A 111 -17.87 -5.35 11.33
N GLY A 112 -18.31 -6.13 12.33
CA GLY A 112 -18.76 -7.51 12.13
C GLY A 112 -20.03 -7.58 11.29
N GLN A 113 -21.02 -6.72 11.58
CA GLN A 113 -22.27 -6.62 10.82
C GLN A 113 -22.01 -6.19 9.37
N THR A 114 -21.28 -5.08 9.15
CA THR A 114 -20.99 -4.62 7.78
C THR A 114 -20.19 -5.64 6.97
N ARG A 115 -19.28 -6.40 7.60
CA ARG A 115 -18.58 -7.50 6.93
C ARG A 115 -19.53 -8.65 6.55
N ALA A 116 -20.49 -9.00 7.40
CA ALA A 116 -21.50 -10.01 7.08
C ALA A 116 -22.41 -9.55 5.92
N ASP A 117 -22.89 -8.30 5.96
CA ASP A 117 -23.72 -7.73 4.88
C ASP A 117 -22.97 -7.68 3.54
N LEU A 118 -21.69 -7.32 3.55
CA LEU A 118 -20.84 -7.31 2.36
C LEU A 118 -20.59 -8.74 1.83
N MET A 119 -20.42 -9.74 2.70
CA MET A 119 -20.29 -11.13 2.28
C MET A 119 -21.59 -11.66 1.66
N GLY A 120 -22.76 -11.36 2.26
CA GLY A 120 -24.06 -11.73 1.70
C GLY A 120 -24.29 -11.10 0.32
N LYS A 121 -24.01 -9.80 0.16
CA LYS A 121 -24.07 -9.11 -1.14
C LYS A 121 -23.09 -9.70 -2.15
N ALA A 122 -21.87 -10.02 -1.74
CA ALA A 122 -20.86 -10.64 -2.61
C ALA A 122 -21.28 -12.06 -3.06
N GLU A 123 -21.98 -12.82 -2.23
CA GLU A 123 -22.50 -14.14 -2.61
C GLU A 123 -23.62 -14.05 -3.66
N VAL A 124 -24.52 -13.07 -3.53
CA VAL A 124 -25.55 -12.78 -4.56
C VAL A 124 -24.89 -12.40 -5.88
N ILE A 125 -23.93 -11.47 -5.87
CA ILE A 125 -23.18 -11.05 -7.06
C ILE A 125 -22.46 -12.26 -7.70
N ARG A 126 -21.82 -13.13 -6.91
CA ARG A 126 -21.19 -14.36 -7.42
C ARG A 126 -22.19 -15.30 -8.10
N LYS A 127 -23.39 -15.47 -7.53
CA LYS A 127 -24.45 -16.31 -8.13
C LYS A 127 -24.96 -15.72 -9.44
N ASP A 128 -25.11 -14.40 -9.52
CA ASP A 128 -25.59 -13.75 -10.74
C ASP A 128 -24.52 -13.68 -11.85
N VAL A 129 -23.25 -13.44 -11.49
CA VAL A 129 -22.10 -13.60 -12.41
C VAL A 129 -22.00 -15.04 -12.92
N ALA A 130 -22.20 -16.05 -12.07
CA ALA A 130 -22.22 -17.45 -12.50
C ALA A 130 -23.37 -17.75 -13.49
N LYS A 131 -24.58 -17.25 -13.23
CA LYS A 131 -25.72 -17.37 -14.17
C LYS A 131 -25.44 -16.64 -15.50
N ALA A 132 -24.86 -15.43 -15.44
CA ALA A 132 -24.49 -14.65 -16.61
C ALA A 132 -23.43 -15.38 -17.45
N ALA A 133 -22.39 -15.93 -16.83
CA ALA A 133 -21.37 -16.74 -17.50
C ALA A 133 -21.95 -18.01 -18.15
N VAL A 134 -22.95 -18.67 -17.54
CA VAL A 134 -23.66 -19.80 -18.15
C VAL A 134 -24.49 -19.37 -19.36
N ARG A 135 -25.15 -18.20 -19.32
CA ARG A 135 -25.86 -17.63 -20.48
C ARG A 135 -24.87 -17.29 -21.61
N ALA A 136 -23.82 -16.53 -21.32
CA ALA A 136 -22.77 -16.18 -22.27
C ALA A 136 -22.14 -17.41 -22.95
N ARG A 137 -21.92 -18.51 -22.21
CA ARG A 137 -21.46 -19.80 -22.79
C ARG A 137 -22.46 -20.43 -23.75
N LYS A 138 -23.77 -20.35 -23.47
CA LYS A 138 -24.82 -20.85 -24.38
C LYS A 138 -24.87 -19.99 -25.64
N ASP A 139 -24.87 -18.67 -25.49
CA ASP A 139 -24.92 -17.72 -26.61
C ASP A 139 -23.68 -17.82 -27.50
N ALA A 140 -22.49 -17.93 -26.90
CA ALA A 140 -21.24 -18.21 -27.61
C ALA A 140 -21.29 -19.55 -28.37
N LYS A 141 -21.94 -20.59 -27.84
CA LYS A 141 -22.12 -21.88 -28.54
C LYS A 141 -23.10 -21.80 -29.71
N VAL A 142 -24.09 -20.91 -29.65
CA VAL A 142 -24.97 -20.60 -30.80
C VAL A 142 -24.18 -19.82 -31.84
N ARG A 143 -23.56 -18.69 -31.48
CA ARG A 143 -22.73 -17.87 -32.38
C ARG A 143 -21.62 -18.70 -33.04
N ALA A 144 -20.95 -19.59 -32.32
CA ALA A 144 -19.92 -20.47 -32.89
C ALA A 144 -20.47 -21.45 -33.96
N LYS A 145 -21.72 -21.92 -33.84
CA LYS A 145 -22.37 -22.72 -34.89
C LYS A 145 -22.67 -21.87 -36.12
N ASP A 146 -23.13 -20.65 -35.94
CA ASP A 146 -23.51 -19.78 -37.04
C ASP A 146 -22.26 -19.21 -37.76
N VAL A 147 -21.21 -18.85 -37.02
CA VAL A 147 -19.86 -18.58 -37.58
C VAL A 147 -19.34 -19.79 -38.35
N ARG A 148 -19.53 -21.03 -37.86
CA ARG A 148 -19.13 -22.24 -38.61
C ARG A 148 -19.93 -22.45 -39.89
N LYS A 149 -21.23 -22.08 -39.92
CA LYS A 149 -22.04 -22.09 -41.15
C LYS A 149 -21.60 -20.99 -42.12
N ALA A 150 -21.46 -19.76 -41.66
CA ALA A 150 -21.01 -18.62 -42.45
C ALA A 150 -19.61 -18.87 -43.04
N ALA A 151 -18.66 -19.39 -42.25
CA ALA A 151 -17.33 -19.76 -42.73
C ALA A 151 -17.35 -20.93 -43.74
N LYS A 152 -18.29 -21.88 -43.62
CA LYS A 152 -18.50 -22.91 -44.65
C LYS A 152 -19.08 -22.31 -45.94
N GLN A 153 -19.98 -21.33 -45.83
CA GLN A 153 -20.57 -20.66 -46.98
C GLN A 153 -19.52 -19.82 -47.71
N ALA A 154 -18.84 -18.91 -46.99
CA ALA A 154 -17.72 -18.14 -47.52
C ALA A 154 -16.64 -19.02 -48.19
N ARG A 155 -16.31 -20.19 -47.61
CA ARG A 155 -15.38 -21.15 -48.27
C ARG A 155 -15.91 -21.70 -49.60
N LYS A 156 -17.22 -21.91 -49.77
CA LYS A 156 -17.81 -22.32 -51.05
C LYS A 156 -17.78 -21.18 -52.07
N ASP A 157 -18.06 -19.96 -51.60
CA ASP A 157 -18.10 -18.77 -52.44
C ASP A 157 -16.69 -18.41 -52.92
N PHE A 158 -15.70 -18.36 -52.03
CA PHE A 158 -14.27 -18.27 -52.39
C PHE A 158 -13.82 -19.40 -53.32
N ALA A 159 -14.25 -20.65 -53.11
CA ALA A 159 -13.88 -21.76 -54.01
C ALA A 159 -14.47 -21.64 -55.42
N ARG A 160 -15.50 -20.80 -55.62
CA ARG A 160 -16.04 -20.44 -56.95
C ARG A 160 -15.31 -19.25 -57.56
N GLU A 161 -14.91 -18.28 -56.73
CA GLU A 161 -14.28 -17.03 -57.15
C GLU A 161 -12.76 -17.10 -57.32
N THR A 162 -12.07 -18.07 -56.70
CA THR A 162 -10.61 -18.23 -56.89
C THR A 162 -10.29 -18.99 -58.19
N PRO A 163 -9.81 -18.32 -59.27
CA PRO A 163 -9.10 -19.03 -60.33
C PRO A 163 -7.85 -19.72 -59.74
N LYS A 164 -7.43 -20.82 -60.35
CA LYS A 164 -6.36 -21.71 -59.85
C LYS A 164 -4.96 -21.04 -59.85
N SER A 165 -4.67 -20.13 -58.92
CA SER A 165 -3.35 -19.44 -58.84
C SER A 165 -2.44 -19.98 -57.71
N HIS A 166 -1.47 -20.78 -58.13
CA HIS A 166 -0.14 -21.03 -57.54
C HIS A 166 0.11 -20.86 -56.00
N ARG A 167 -0.28 -21.89 -55.25
CA ARG A 167 0.51 -22.66 -54.24
C ARG A 167 1.35 -21.99 -53.11
N ARG A 168 1.60 -20.68 -53.03
CA ARG A 168 2.47 -20.07 -51.98
C ARG A 168 1.73 -19.45 -50.79
N TRP A 169 0.45 -19.11 -50.95
CA TRP A 169 -0.38 -18.49 -49.90
C TRP A 169 -0.53 -19.26 -48.57
N PRO A 170 -0.60 -20.62 -48.53
CA PRO A 170 -0.77 -21.34 -47.26
C PRO A 170 0.35 -21.11 -46.25
N TRP A 171 1.58 -20.88 -46.73
CA TRP A 171 2.74 -20.68 -45.87
C TRP A 171 2.71 -19.31 -45.18
N ILE A 172 2.31 -18.27 -45.91
CA ILE A 172 2.15 -16.91 -45.39
C ILE A 172 1.05 -16.87 -44.31
N LEU A 173 -0.09 -17.53 -44.54
CA LEU A 173 -1.14 -17.66 -43.53
C LEU A 173 -0.67 -18.42 -42.28
N GLY A 174 0.12 -19.47 -42.46
CA GLY A 174 0.71 -20.24 -41.35
C GLY A 174 1.58 -19.36 -40.44
N ILE A 175 2.49 -18.57 -41.03
CA ILE A 175 3.37 -17.65 -40.30
C ILE A 175 2.56 -16.57 -39.56
N LEU A 176 1.58 -15.95 -40.22
CA LEU A 176 0.76 -14.91 -39.60
C LEU A 176 -0.01 -15.44 -38.38
N THR A 177 -0.54 -16.67 -38.48
CA THR A 177 -1.30 -17.31 -37.40
C THR A 177 -0.38 -17.70 -36.24
N ALA A 178 0.81 -18.23 -36.53
CA ALA A 178 1.81 -18.57 -35.52
C ALA A 178 2.31 -17.32 -34.76
N GLY A 179 2.57 -16.22 -35.47
CA GLY A 179 2.98 -14.94 -34.87
C GLY A 179 1.95 -14.37 -33.90
N ALA A 180 0.66 -14.44 -34.24
CA ALA A 180 -0.41 -13.97 -33.36
C ALA A 180 -0.49 -14.77 -32.05
N VAL A 181 -0.33 -16.10 -32.10
CA VAL A 181 -0.34 -16.96 -30.89
C VAL A 181 0.90 -16.71 -30.03
N ALA A 182 2.09 -16.62 -30.63
CA ALA A 182 3.33 -16.34 -29.92
C ALA A 182 3.30 -14.97 -29.21
N GLY A 183 2.82 -13.93 -29.91
CA GLY A 183 2.65 -12.59 -29.32
C GLY A 183 1.71 -12.58 -28.13
N TYR A 184 0.58 -13.31 -28.19
CA TYR A 184 -0.38 -13.39 -27.09
C TYR A 184 0.19 -14.09 -25.84
N VAL A 185 0.98 -15.17 -26.02
CA VAL A 185 1.62 -15.88 -24.90
C VAL A 185 2.76 -15.05 -24.28
N ALA A 186 3.56 -14.36 -25.10
CA ALA A 186 4.62 -13.47 -24.60
C ALA A 186 4.07 -12.29 -23.79
N LEU A 187 2.93 -11.71 -24.22
CA LEU A 187 2.32 -10.57 -23.52
C LEU A 187 1.60 -10.98 -22.22
N THR A 188 1.18 -12.24 -22.10
CA THR A 188 0.48 -12.76 -20.91
C THR A 188 1.41 -13.42 -19.89
N LYS A 189 2.58 -13.91 -20.31
CA LYS A 189 3.69 -14.28 -19.41
C LYS A 189 4.69 -13.14 -19.24
N ARG A 190 4.29 -12.08 -18.53
CA ARG A 190 5.29 -11.22 -17.86
C ARG A 190 6.01 -12.08 -16.82
N PRO A 191 7.35 -12.14 -16.82
CA PRO A 191 8.08 -12.80 -15.75
C PRO A 191 7.85 -12.05 -14.43
N GLU A 192 7.83 -12.77 -13.30
CA GLU A 192 8.06 -12.16 -11.99
C GLU A 192 9.45 -11.52 -12.03
N GLU A 193 9.51 -10.20 -12.02
CA GLU A 193 10.77 -9.47 -11.97
C GLU A 193 11.42 -9.68 -10.60
N VAL A 194 12.47 -10.52 -10.63
CA VAL A 194 13.47 -10.68 -9.60
C VAL A 194 13.92 -9.31 -9.10
N HIS A 195 14.13 -9.19 -7.79
CA HIS A 195 14.70 -7.99 -7.17
C HIS A 195 16.06 -7.67 -7.82
N LEU A 196 16.12 -6.70 -8.73
CA LEU A 196 17.38 -6.00 -9.00
C LEU A 196 17.56 -4.93 -7.93
N HIS A 197 18.67 -5.08 -7.22
CA HIS A 197 19.16 -4.17 -6.21
C HIS A 197 19.80 -2.98 -6.94
N GLU A 198 19.06 -1.88 -7.14
CA GLU A 198 19.65 -0.68 -7.76
C GLU A 198 20.59 0.03 -6.77
N GLU A 199 21.85 0.09 -7.18
CA GLU A 199 22.97 0.77 -6.53
C GLU A 199 23.01 2.25 -6.99
N PRO A 200 23.33 3.23 -6.12
CA PRO A 200 23.28 4.64 -6.49
C PRO A 200 24.51 5.10 -7.27
N THR A 201 24.45 5.10 -8.61
CA THR A 201 25.50 5.70 -9.45
C THR A 201 25.39 7.22 -9.55
N THR A 202 26.54 7.88 -9.36
CA THR A 202 26.73 9.33 -9.34
C THR A 202 27.03 9.94 -10.72
N THR A 203 26.95 11.28 -10.79
CA THR A 203 27.70 12.15 -11.74
C THR A 203 27.17 12.32 -13.18
N THR A 204 26.75 13.54 -13.56
CA THR A 204 27.42 14.41 -14.58
C THR A 204 26.65 15.73 -14.84
N THR A 205 27.40 16.83 -14.90
CA THR A 205 27.06 18.22 -15.34
C THR A 205 28.24 18.75 -16.20
N PRO A 206 28.16 19.84 -17.02
CA PRO A 206 27.45 21.13 -16.85
C PRO A 206 26.68 21.55 -18.17
N PRO A 207 26.33 22.83 -18.53
CA PRO A 207 26.53 24.11 -17.84
C PRO A 207 25.33 25.09 -17.70
N THR A 208 25.62 26.13 -16.92
CA THR A 208 24.77 27.17 -16.31
C THR A 208 24.64 28.43 -17.20
N PRO A 209 23.67 29.33 -16.93
CA PRO A 209 24.09 30.67 -16.50
C PRO A 209 23.39 31.20 -15.23
N ALA A 210 24.06 32.17 -14.61
CA ALA A 210 23.96 32.67 -13.24
C ALA A 210 22.57 33.04 -12.65
N THR A 211 22.44 32.88 -11.33
CA THR A 211 22.01 33.95 -10.41
C THR A 211 22.59 33.69 -9.00
N THR A 212 23.07 34.74 -8.36
CA THR A 212 23.93 34.69 -7.16
C THR A 212 23.17 34.97 -5.87
N THR A 213 23.29 34.08 -4.86
CA THR A 213 23.03 34.42 -3.45
C THR A 213 23.96 33.61 -2.53
N PRO A 214 24.80 34.24 -1.69
CA PRO A 214 25.64 33.52 -0.73
C PRO A 214 24.86 33.12 0.52
N VAL A 215 24.93 31.84 0.90
CA VAL A 215 24.42 31.31 2.18
C VAL A 215 25.61 30.85 3.02
N PRO A 216 25.71 31.24 4.31
CA PRO A 216 26.91 30.95 5.12
C PRO A 216 27.02 29.49 5.54
N THR A 217 28.28 29.04 5.62
CA THR A 217 28.75 27.69 5.94
C THR A 217 28.40 27.25 7.38
N PRO A 218 27.81 26.05 7.60
CA PRO A 218 27.82 25.40 8.90
C PRO A 218 29.17 24.70 9.17
N PRO A 219 29.69 24.69 10.41
CA PRO A 219 30.98 24.10 10.75
C PRO A 219 30.98 22.55 10.66
N PRO A 220 32.16 21.92 10.48
CA PRO A 220 32.27 20.47 10.39
C PRO A 220 31.94 19.80 11.73
N SER A 221 31.15 18.72 11.69
CA SER A 221 30.91 17.86 12.85
C SER A 221 32.18 17.08 13.21
N PRO A 222 32.55 16.98 14.50
CA PRO A 222 33.70 16.18 14.91
C PRO A 222 33.41 14.69 14.70
N THR A 223 34.40 14.01 14.12
CA THR A 223 34.50 12.56 14.10
C THR A 223 34.61 12.05 15.54
N ASP A 224 33.77 11.12 15.96
CA ASP A 224 34.10 10.31 17.14
C ASP A 224 33.63 8.85 17.04
N THR A 225 34.63 7.99 16.86
CA THR A 225 34.87 6.77 17.64
C THR A 225 33.65 5.91 18.00
N THR A 226 33.44 4.85 17.20
CA THR A 226 32.64 3.69 17.61
C THR A 226 33.47 2.76 18.50
N PRO A 227 33.14 2.57 19.80
CA PRO A 227 33.69 1.46 20.56
C PRO A 227 33.04 0.14 20.11
N ARG A 228 33.84 -0.70 19.46
CA ARG A 228 33.59 -2.14 19.32
C ARG A 228 33.45 -2.74 20.72
N GLY A 229 32.29 -3.34 21.04
CA GLY A 229 32.00 -3.86 22.39
C GLY A 229 31.00 -5.02 22.40
N THR A 230 31.56 -6.23 22.42
CA THR A 230 31.01 -7.47 22.99
C THR A 230 29.60 -7.94 22.64
N ASP A 231 29.61 -9.06 21.93
CA ASP A 231 28.67 -10.18 21.97
C ASP A 231 27.95 -10.35 23.32
N ALA A 232 26.63 -10.56 23.25
CA ALA A 232 25.82 -11.06 24.35
C ALA A 232 24.77 -12.04 23.82
N ASP A 233 25.18 -13.32 23.72
CA ASP A 233 24.28 -14.45 23.53
C ASP A 233 23.10 -14.39 24.51
N HIS A 234 21.88 -14.23 23.99
CA HIS A 234 20.65 -14.49 24.73
C HIS A 234 19.70 -15.36 23.89
N ALA A 235 20.14 -16.60 23.65
CA ALA A 235 19.24 -17.68 23.27
C ALA A 235 18.22 -17.92 24.40
N ARG A 236 17.00 -17.37 24.28
CA ARG A 236 15.92 -17.66 25.23
C ARG A 236 14.95 -18.71 24.70
N ASN A 237 15.36 -19.93 25.03
CA ASN A 237 14.56 -21.16 25.07
C ASN A 237 13.10 -20.91 25.51
N GLY A 238 12.14 -21.52 24.81
CA GLY A 238 10.71 -21.25 24.96
C GLY A 238 9.81 -22.43 24.62
N GLN A 239 10.33 -23.65 24.79
CA GLN A 239 9.58 -24.88 24.62
C GLN A 239 8.67 -25.08 25.84
N VAL A 240 7.34 -25.03 25.66
CA VAL A 240 6.37 -25.53 26.64
C VAL A 240 5.38 -26.43 25.92
N ALA A 241 5.54 -27.73 26.14
CA ALA A 241 4.53 -28.73 25.86
C ALA A 241 3.80 -29.06 27.15
N ASP A 242 2.46 -29.01 27.13
CA ASP A 242 1.58 -29.83 27.97
C ASP A 242 0.21 -29.83 27.28
N ARG A 243 -0.26 -30.97 26.75
CA ARG A 243 -0.99 -32.03 27.48
C ARG A 243 -2.21 -31.52 28.23
N LYS A 244 -3.38 -31.79 27.66
CA LYS A 244 -4.43 -32.55 28.36
C LYS A 244 -5.03 -33.59 27.43
N ALA A 245 -5.30 -34.77 28.00
CA ALA A 245 -6.25 -35.73 27.49
C ALA A 245 -7.66 -35.39 28.01
#